data_AF-A0A930W8Y5-F1
#
_entry.id   AF-A0A930W8Y5-F1
#
_cell.length_a   1.000
_cell.length_b   1.000
_cell.length_c   1.000
_cell.angle_alpha   90.00
_cell.angle_beta   90.00
_cell.angle_gamma   90.00
#
_symmetry.space_group_name_H-M   'P 1'
#
loop_
_entity.id
_entity.type
_entity.pdbx_description
1 polymer ?
#
loop_
_entity_poly.entity_id
_entity_poly.type
_entity_poly.pdbx_seq_one_letter_code
_entity_poly.pdbx_strand_id
1 'polypeptide(L)'
;MFFSNLVKSIEAHDAALLLTALLLIFVLLILVIYVMVRLSTMSSRYRAMMRGSSKDDLEGMLIQHVRTVEEVAATNARILEENELIRQFIRQSLVRVASVRFRAFEDMGGDLSYAVALLDANNDGVIFSSIFAREDSRSYIKPIKNGSSDYPLSDEEKDVLKEAMAKPLPIQY
;
A
#
# COMPACT_ATOMS: atom_id res chain seq x y z
N MET A 1 68.82 40.96 -34.62
CA MET A 1 69.54 39.68 -34.79
C MET A 1 68.66 38.45 -34.53
N PHE A 2 67.89 38.38 -33.44
CA PHE A 2 67.05 37.18 -33.17
C PHE A 2 65.92 36.99 -34.19
N PHE A 3 65.17 38.05 -34.52
CA PHE A 3 64.12 38.02 -35.54
C PHE A 3 64.65 37.70 -36.94
N SER A 4 65.79 38.26 -37.34
CA SER A 4 66.41 37.99 -38.65
C SER A 4 66.93 36.55 -38.76
N ASN A 5 67.42 35.96 -37.65
CA ASN A 5 67.84 34.56 -37.61
C ASN A 5 66.64 33.60 -37.58
N LEU A 6 65.54 34.00 -36.95
CA LEU A 6 64.29 33.23 -36.91
C LEU A 6 63.62 33.21 -38.30
N VAL A 7 63.57 34.35 -38.99
CA VAL A 7 63.05 34.43 -40.37
C VAL A 7 63.90 33.58 -41.33
N LYS A 8 65.24 33.65 -41.26
CA LYS A 8 66.13 32.77 -42.05
C LYS A 8 65.94 31.28 -41.74
N SER A 9 65.70 30.92 -40.47
CA SER A 9 65.45 29.54 -40.06
C SER A 9 64.11 29.01 -40.57
N ILE A 10 63.10 29.88 -40.67
CA ILE A 10 61.78 29.57 -41.23
C ILE A 10 61.88 29.44 -42.75
N GLU A 11 62.56 30.36 -43.45
CA GLU A 11 62.80 30.26 -44.91
C GLU A 11 63.54 28.97 -45.30
N ALA A 12 64.48 28.50 -44.46
CA ALA A 12 65.22 27.26 -44.71
C ALA A 12 64.39 25.98 -44.50
N HIS A 13 63.29 26.02 -43.74
CA HIS A 13 62.48 24.85 -43.37
C HIS A 13 60.98 25.01 -43.71
N ASP A 14 60.61 26.01 -44.50
CA ASP A 14 59.22 26.36 -44.83
C ASP A 14 58.46 25.17 -45.43
N ALA A 15 59.10 24.46 -46.37
CA ALA A 15 58.54 23.25 -46.98
C ALA A 15 58.26 22.13 -45.96
N ALA A 16 59.09 21.97 -44.94
CA ALA A 16 58.90 20.95 -43.90
C ALA A 16 57.77 21.33 -42.92
N LEU A 17 57.65 22.62 -42.58
CA LEU A 17 56.56 23.13 -41.75
C LEU A 17 55.20 23.02 -42.48
N LEU A 18 55.15 23.33 -43.78
CA LEU A 18 53.94 23.17 -44.59
C LEU A 18 53.52 21.70 -44.71
N LEU A 19 54.48 20.79 -44.91
CA LEU A 19 54.19 19.36 -45.04
C LEU A 19 53.70 18.74 -43.73
N THR A 20 54.29 19.13 -42.60
CA THR A 20 53.84 18.67 -41.27
C THR A 20 52.47 19.23 -40.91
N ALA A 21 52.18 20.50 -41.23
CA ALA A 21 50.86 21.09 -41.04
C ALA A 21 49.79 20.40 -41.91
N LEU A 22 50.11 20.07 -43.17
CA LEU A 22 49.20 19.35 -44.07
C LEU A 22 48.88 17.94 -43.55
N LEU A 23 49.90 17.23 -43.04
CA LEU A 23 49.71 15.91 -42.43
C LEU A 23 48.85 16.00 -41.17
N LEU A 24 49.05 17.01 -40.32
CA LEU A 24 48.24 17.24 -39.13
C LEU A 24 46.77 17.50 -39.48
N ILE A 25 46.50 18.35 -40.48
CA ILE A 25 45.14 18.63 -40.97
C ILE A 25 44.49 17.34 -41.49
N PHE A 26 45.24 16.52 -42.22
CA PHE A 26 44.73 15.26 -42.75
C PHE A 26 44.35 14.27 -41.63
N VAL A 27 45.17 14.16 -40.58
CA VAL A 27 44.87 13.33 -39.40
C VAL A 27 43.63 13.85 -38.66
N LEU A 28 43.52 15.16 -38.47
CA LEU A 28 42.34 15.79 -37.86
C LEU A 28 41.07 15.53 -38.68
N LEU A 29 41.15 15.60 -40.00
CA LEU A 29 40.03 15.30 -40.90
C LEU A 29 39.55 13.86 -40.72
N ILE A 30 40.47 12.90 -40.69
CA ILE A 30 40.12 11.48 -40.45
C ILE A 30 39.45 11.31 -39.08
N LEU A 31 39.96 11.96 -38.04
CA LEU A 31 39.37 11.90 -36.71
C LEU A 31 37.94 12.48 -36.69
N VAL A 32 37.71 13.63 -37.34
CA VAL A 32 36.39 14.25 -37.46
C VAL A 32 35.42 13.31 -38.18
N ILE A 33 35.84 12.71 -39.31
CA ILE A 33 35.01 11.75 -40.05
C ILE A 33 34.70 10.52 -39.19
N TYR A 34 35.70 9.99 -38.48
CA TYR A 34 35.51 8.85 -37.57
C TYR A 34 34.49 9.17 -36.47
N VAL A 35 34.63 10.32 -35.81
CA VAL A 35 33.69 10.79 -34.78
C VAL A 35 32.30 11.00 -35.36
N MET A 36 32.18 11.57 -36.56
CA MET A 36 30.90 11.80 -37.24
C MET A 36 30.19 10.49 -37.58
N VAL A 37 30.91 9.49 -38.09
CA VAL A 37 30.37 8.14 -38.36
C VAL A 37 29.97 7.45 -37.05
N ARG A 38 30.80 7.53 -36.01
CA ARG A 38 30.49 6.95 -34.69
C ARG A 38 29.27 7.61 -34.05
N LEU A 39 29.14 8.93 -34.13
CA LEU A 39 27.94 9.65 -33.67
C LEU A 39 26.71 9.28 -34.50
N SER A 40 26.84 9.18 -35.82
CA SER A 40 25.72 8.84 -36.71
C SER A 40 25.21 7.43 -36.46
N THR A 41 26.11 6.45 -36.32
CA THR A 41 25.75 5.06 -36.00
C THR A 41 25.16 4.92 -34.61
N MET A 42 25.73 5.61 -33.60
CA MET A 42 25.18 5.62 -32.23
C MET A 42 23.81 6.28 -32.19
N SER A 43 23.64 7.42 -32.88
CA SER A 43 22.36 8.10 -33.04
C SER A 43 21.34 7.27 -33.82
N SER A 44 21.78 6.52 -34.82
CA SER A 44 20.92 5.62 -35.60
C SER A 44 20.48 4.40 -34.80
N ARG A 45 21.34 3.81 -33.97
CA ARG A 45 20.98 2.69 -33.07
C ARG A 45 20.05 3.17 -31.95
N TYR A 46 20.32 4.35 -31.40
CA TYR A 46 19.43 5.03 -30.45
C TYR A 46 18.06 5.30 -31.07
N ARG A 47 18.02 5.84 -32.30
CA ARG A 47 16.77 6.06 -33.06
C ARG A 47 16.09 4.75 -33.47
N ALA A 48 16.82 3.67 -33.70
CA ALA A 48 16.23 2.36 -34.01
C ALA A 48 15.57 1.72 -32.78
N MET A 49 16.16 1.89 -31.58
CA MET A 49 15.49 1.56 -30.31
C MET A 49 14.29 2.48 -30.05
N MET A 50 14.38 3.75 -30.47
CA MET A 50 13.31 4.78 -30.37
C MET A 50 12.36 4.81 -31.58
N ARG A 51 12.40 3.81 -32.49
CA ARG A 51 11.54 3.79 -33.70
C ARG A 51 10.22 3.03 -33.48
N GLY A 52 10.07 2.39 -32.32
CA GLY A 52 8.80 1.77 -31.88
C GLY A 52 7.90 2.70 -31.07
N SER A 53 8.39 3.88 -30.66
CA SER A 53 7.66 4.86 -29.84
C SER A 53 8.21 6.24 -30.17
N SER A 54 7.39 7.17 -30.65
CA SER A 54 7.87 8.51 -31.05
C SER A 54 8.55 9.21 -29.85
N LYS A 55 9.50 10.12 -30.10
CA LYS A 55 10.23 10.83 -29.02
C LYS A 55 9.27 11.55 -28.05
N ASP A 56 8.16 12.08 -28.56
CA ASP A 56 7.12 12.74 -27.77
C ASP A 56 6.21 11.73 -27.04
N ASP A 57 6.16 10.50 -27.54
CA ASP A 57 5.35 9.40 -26.99
C ASP A 57 6.02 8.79 -25.75
N LEU A 58 7.35 8.65 -25.72
CA LEU A 58 8.06 8.10 -24.55
C LEU A 58 8.12 9.07 -23.36
N GLU A 59 8.39 10.36 -23.62
CA GLU A 59 8.34 11.39 -22.58
C GLU A 59 6.91 11.55 -22.05
N GLY A 60 5.91 11.56 -22.95
CA GLY A 60 4.50 11.54 -22.60
C GLY A 60 4.11 10.32 -21.76
N MET A 61 4.54 9.12 -22.15
CA MET A 61 4.32 7.89 -21.38
C MET A 61 5.00 7.92 -20.02
N LEU A 62 6.22 8.46 -19.92
CA LEU A 62 6.92 8.58 -18.63
C LEU A 62 6.19 9.53 -17.69
N ILE A 63 5.79 10.71 -18.19
CA ILE A 63 4.99 11.67 -17.42
C ILE A 63 3.66 11.04 -17.00
N GLN A 64 3.02 10.30 -17.90
CA GLN A 64 1.77 9.61 -17.60
C GLN A 64 1.96 8.53 -16.53
N HIS A 65 3.04 7.74 -16.61
CA HIS A 65 3.37 6.75 -15.59
C HIS A 65 3.66 7.38 -14.23
N VAL A 66 4.39 8.51 -14.20
CA VAL A 66 4.63 9.26 -12.95
C VAL A 66 3.30 9.70 -12.34
N ARG A 67 2.39 10.27 -13.14
CA ARG A 67 1.05 10.64 -12.67
C ARG A 67 0.25 9.46 -12.17
N THR A 68 0.24 8.33 -12.89
CA THR A 68 -0.44 7.11 -12.44
C THR A 68 0.14 6.61 -11.12
N VAL A 69 1.47 6.66 -10.93
CA VAL A 69 2.10 6.27 -9.67
C VAL A 69 1.69 7.22 -8.53
N GLU A 70 1.65 8.53 -8.77
CA GLU A 70 1.19 9.51 -7.79
C GLU A 70 -0.30 9.30 -7.44
N GLU A 71 -1.16 9.04 -8.42
CA GLU A 71 -2.59 8.74 -8.23
C GLU A 71 -2.78 7.45 -7.44
N VAL A 72 -2.01 6.41 -7.73
CA VAL A 72 -2.03 5.14 -6.98
C VAL A 72 -1.54 5.36 -5.56
N ALA A 73 -0.49 6.14 -5.35
CA ALA A 73 0.02 6.47 -4.02
C ALA A 73 -1.03 7.23 -3.19
N ALA A 74 -1.69 8.23 -3.79
CA ALA A 74 -2.78 8.98 -3.16
C ALA A 74 -3.99 8.08 -2.84
N THR A 75 -4.35 7.19 -3.77
CA THR A 75 -5.45 6.22 -3.57
C THR A 75 -5.13 5.25 -2.43
N ASN A 76 -3.89 4.75 -2.37
CA ASN A 76 -3.44 3.88 -1.28
C ASN A 76 -3.48 4.60 0.07
N ALA A 77 -3.05 5.86 0.14
CA ALA A 77 -3.15 6.65 1.36
C ALA A 77 -4.61 6.78 1.85
N ARG A 78 -5.54 7.06 0.94
CA ARG A 78 -6.98 7.12 1.25
C ARG A 78 -7.53 5.76 1.69
N ILE A 79 -7.15 4.67 1.04
CA ILE A 79 -7.59 3.31 1.42
C ILE A 79 -7.10 2.95 2.83
N LEU A 80 -5.88 3.34 3.20
CA LEU A 80 -5.35 3.12 4.54
C LEU A 80 -6.14 3.91 5.58
N GLU A 81 -6.45 5.17 5.30
CA GLU A 81 -7.29 6.01 6.18
C GLU A 81 -8.69 5.41 6.36
N GLU A 82 -9.36 5.03 5.27
CA GLU A 82 -10.68 4.39 5.32
C GLU A 82 -10.65 3.06 6.07
N ASN A 83 -9.59 2.26 5.92
CA ASN A 83 -9.42 1.04 6.69
C ASN A 83 -9.33 1.32 8.19
N GLU A 84 -8.57 2.34 8.61
CA GLU A 84 -8.48 2.70 10.02
C GLU A 84 -9.83 3.16 10.59
N LEU A 85 -10.60 3.94 9.83
CA LEU A 85 -11.96 4.33 10.22
C LEU A 85 -12.89 3.11 10.37
N ILE A 86 -12.84 2.19 9.40
CA ILE A 86 -13.61 0.94 9.47
C ILE A 86 -13.18 0.09 10.67
N ARG A 87 -11.87 -0.01 10.95
CA ARG A 87 -11.36 -0.73 12.13
C ARG A 87 -11.88 -0.14 13.43
N GLN A 88 -11.88 1.19 13.56
CA GLN A 88 -12.43 1.88 14.73
C GLN A 88 -13.92 1.59 14.90
N PHE A 89 -14.69 1.63 13.81
CA PHE A 89 -16.12 1.32 13.82
C PHE A 89 -16.41 -0.14 14.20
N ILE A 90 -15.68 -1.10 13.62
CA ILE A 90 -15.86 -2.53 13.91
C ILE A 90 -15.53 -2.84 15.37
N ARG A 91 -14.54 -2.15 15.97
CA ARG A 91 -14.21 -2.34 17.39
C ARG A 91 -15.36 -2.01 18.33
N GLN A 92 -16.26 -1.10 17.94
CA GLN A 92 -17.45 -0.71 18.72
C GLN A 92 -18.72 -1.45 18.29
N SER A 93 -18.63 -2.28 17.25
CA SER A 93 -19.77 -3.04 16.73
C SER A 93 -19.93 -4.37 17.45
N LEU A 94 -21.18 -4.84 17.56
CA LEU A 94 -21.48 -6.17 18.10
C LEU A 94 -21.04 -7.24 17.08
N VAL A 95 -19.93 -7.92 17.39
CA VAL A 95 -19.31 -8.92 16.49
C VAL A 95 -19.34 -10.34 17.08
N ARG A 96 -19.65 -10.45 18.38
CA ARG A 96 -19.74 -11.71 19.11
C ARG A 96 -21.13 -11.84 19.71
N VAL A 97 -21.94 -12.71 19.11
CA VAL A 97 -23.33 -12.96 19.54
C VAL A 97 -23.51 -14.44 19.82
N ALA A 98 -24.05 -14.79 20.97
CA ALA A 98 -24.49 -16.15 21.28
C ALA A 98 -25.82 -16.12 22.04
N SER A 99 -26.59 -17.20 21.96
CA SER A 99 -27.84 -17.34 22.69
C SER A 99 -28.07 -18.77 23.13
N VAL A 100 -28.71 -18.92 24.28
CA VAL A 100 -29.15 -20.20 24.82
C VAL A 100 -30.60 -20.10 25.25
N ARG A 101 -31.36 -21.15 25.00
CA ARG A 101 -32.71 -21.34 25.54
C ARG A 101 -32.64 -22.39 26.62
N PHE A 102 -33.37 -22.18 27.70
CA PHE A 102 -33.34 -23.06 28.85
C PHE A 102 -34.68 -23.09 29.58
N ARG A 103 -34.80 -24.03 30.51
CA ARG A 103 -35.95 -24.18 31.40
C ARG A 103 -35.56 -23.72 32.81
N ALA A 104 -36.10 -22.58 33.25
CA ALA A 104 -35.84 -22.06 34.58
C ALA A 104 -36.62 -22.79 35.70
N PHE A 105 -37.72 -23.47 35.34
CA PHE A 105 -38.59 -24.18 36.28
C PHE A 105 -39.05 -25.51 35.69
N GLU A 106 -38.91 -26.61 36.43
CA GLU A 106 -39.24 -27.97 35.95
C GLU A 106 -40.70 -28.13 35.53
N ASP A 107 -41.62 -27.41 36.18
CA ASP A 107 -43.07 -27.47 35.98
C ASP A 107 -43.59 -26.69 34.76
N MET A 108 -42.70 -26.26 33.87
CA MET A 108 -43.04 -25.52 32.66
C MET A 108 -42.71 -26.29 31.39
N GLY A 109 -43.66 -26.32 30.47
CA GLY A 109 -43.49 -26.94 29.17
C GLY A 109 -42.58 -26.12 28.26
N GLY A 110 -41.52 -26.74 27.75
CA GLY A 110 -40.60 -26.15 26.78
C GLY A 110 -39.52 -25.25 27.39
N ASP A 111 -38.61 -24.79 26.54
CA ASP A 111 -37.45 -23.97 26.92
C ASP A 111 -37.74 -22.51 26.58
N LEU A 112 -38.62 -21.90 27.38
CA LEU A 112 -39.16 -20.57 27.13
C LEU A 112 -38.30 -19.45 27.73
N SER A 113 -37.38 -19.79 28.63
CA SER A 113 -36.38 -18.84 29.14
C SER A 113 -35.19 -18.77 28.19
N TYR A 114 -34.48 -17.65 28.20
CA TYR A 114 -33.33 -17.44 27.31
C TYR A 114 -32.29 -16.51 27.92
N ALA A 115 -31.06 -16.63 27.44
CA ALA A 115 -30.00 -15.66 27.64
C ALA A 115 -29.28 -15.40 26.30
N VAL A 116 -28.93 -14.15 26.05
CA VAL A 116 -28.27 -13.69 24.83
C VAL A 116 -27.10 -12.80 25.24
N ALA A 117 -25.90 -13.16 24.81
CA ALA A 117 -24.72 -12.31 24.94
C ALA A 117 -24.49 -11.54 23.64
N LEU A 118 -24.37 -10.22 23.76
CA LEU A 118 -24.08 -9.29 22.67
C LEU A 118 -22.79 -8.55 23.03
N LEU A 119 -21.68 -8.91 22.38
CA LEU A 119 -20.36 -8.39 22.70
C LEU A 119 -19.67 -7.79 21.48
N ASP A 120 -18.86 -6.77 21.73
CA ASP A 120 -17.94 -6.17 20.77
C ASP A 120 -16.62 -6.96 20.65
N ALA A 121 -15.67 -6.41 19.89
CA ALA A 121 -14.38 -7.06 19.67
C ALA A 121 -13.50 -7.16 20.94
N ASN A 122 -13.74 -6.28 21.92
CA ASN A 122 -13.02 -6.23 23.20
C ASN A 122 -13.72 -7.04 24.30
N ASN A 123 -14.82 -7.73 23.98
CA ASN A 123 -15.70 -8.41 24.94
C ASN A 123 -16.43 -7.45 25.90
N ASP A 124 -16.64 -6.20 25.47
CA ASP A 124 -17.57 -5.28 26.11
C ASP A 124 -18.96 -5.44 25.49
N GLY A 125 -20.01 -5.27 26.28
CA GLY A 125 -21.37 -5.34 25.77
C GLY A 125 -22.39 -5.60 26.85
N VAL A 126 -23.38 -6.44 26.53
CA VAL A 126 -24.49 -6.76 27.45
C VAL A 126 -24.89 -8.21 27.33
N ILE A 127 -25.35 -8.78 28.45
CA ILE A 127 -26.16 -9.98 28.46
C ILE A 127 -27.61 -9.57 28.70
N PHE A 128 -28.49 -10.04 27.83
CA PHE A 128 -29.93 -9.91 27.94
C PHE A 128 -30.53 -11.29 28.20
N SER A 129 -31.21 -11.46 29.33
CA SER A 129 -31.84 -12.71 29.70
C SER A 129 -33.30 -12.50 30.06
N SER A 130 -34.11 -13.54 29.89
CA SER A 130 -35.49 -13.57 30.34
C SER A 130 -35.82 -14.91 30.97
N ILE A 131 -36.37 -14.84 32.17
CA ILE A 131 -36.91 -15.98 32.90
C ILE A 131 -38.41 -15.98 32.67
N PHE A 132 -38.89 -17.01 31.99
CA PHE A 132 -40.31 -17.22 31.75
C PHE A 132 -40.92 -18.01 32.91
N ALA A 133 -42.01 -17.48 33.47
CA ALA A 133 -42.82 -18.15 34.46
C ALA A 133 -44.27 -18.32 33.96
N ARG A 134 -45.14 -19.01 34.71
CA ARG A 134 -46.49 -19.40 34.25
C ARG A 134 -47.38 -18.20 33.98
N GLU A 135 -47.29 -17.17 34.81
CA GLU A 135 -48.16 -15.99 34.78
C GLU A 135 -47.38 -14.69 34.46
N ASP A 136 -46.05 -14.70 34.57
CA ASP A 136 -45.20 -13.55 34.30
C ASP A 136 -43.88 -13.93 33.61
N SER A 137 -43.17 -12.94 33.09
CA SER A 137 -41.79 -13.10 32.63
C SER A 137 -40.96 -11.93 33.12
N ARG A 138 -39.71 -12.20 33.50
CA ARG A 138 -38.79 -11.18 34.01
C ARG A 138 -37.55 -11.13 33.15
N SER A 139 -37.26 -9.96 32.62
CA SER A 139 -36.09 -9.73 31.80
C SER A 139 -35.03 -8.93 32.55
N TYR A 140 -33.77 -9.31 32.35
CA TYR A 140 -32.62 -8.69 32.97
C TYR A 140 -31.63 -8.25 31.90
N ILE A 141 -30.98 -7.12 32.15
CA ILE A 141 -29.85 -6.64 31.35
C ILE A 141 -28.68 -6.48 32.31
N LYS A 142 -27.57 -7.14 32.01
CA LYS A 142 -26.33 -7.05 32.79
C LYS A 142 -25.21 -6.56 31.87
N PRO A 143 -24.55 -5.43 32.20
CA PRO A 143 -23.43 -4.94 31.42
C PRO A 143 -22.24 -5.88 31.54
N ILE A 144 -21.51 -6.04 30.45
CA ILE A 144 -20.26 -6.80 30.37
C ILE A 144 -19.12 -5.83 30.06
N LYS A 145 -18.06 -5.94 30.85
CA LYS A 145 -16.80 -5.24 30.70
C LYS A 145 -15.65 -6.24 30.67
N ASN A 146 -14.86 -6.20 29.59
CA ASN A 146 -13.74 -7.09 29.34
C ASN A 146 -14.08 -8.58 29.57
N GLY A 147 -15.26 -9.02 29.15
CA GLY A 147 -15.71 -10.40 29.32
C GLY A 147 -16.15 -10.78 30.74
N SER A 148 -16.43 -9.80 31.60
CA SER A 148 -16.92 -10.03 32.98
C SER A 148 -18.04 -9.05 33.34
N SER A 149 -18.87 -9.38 34.33
CA SER A 149 -19.92 -8.48 34.84
C SER A 149 -19.70 -8.22 36.33
N ASP A 150 -19.96 -6.99 36.76
CA ASP A 150 -20.04 -6.64 38.19
C ASP A 150 -21.29 -7.26 38.85
N TYR A 151 -22.29 -7.63 38.04
CA TYR A 151 -23.50 -8.28 38.50
C TYR A 151 -23.33 -9.80 38.48
N PRO A 152 -23.87 -10.53 39.47
CA PRO A 152 -23.82 -11.98 39.47
C PRO A 152 -24.56 -12.56 38.27
N LEU A 153 -23.90 -13.44 37.53
CA LEU A 153 -24.44 -14.15 36.38
C LEU A 153 -25.00 -15.51 36.80
N SER A 154 -26.13 -15.92 36.22
CA SER A 154 -26.60 -17.31 36.29
C SER A 154 -25.66 -18.25 35.53
N ASP A 155 -25.83 -19.55 35.68
CA ASP A 155 -24.96 -20.51 34.98
C ASP A 155 -25.20 -20.47 33.46
N GLU A 156 -26.45 -20.29 33.03
CA GLU A 156 -26.80 -20.11 31.61
C GLU A 156 -26.23 -18.80 31.04
N GLU A 157 -26.23 -17.72 31.84
CA GLU A 157 -25.61 -16.45 31.44
C GLU A 157 -24.08 -16.55 31.33
N LYS A 158 -23.43 -17.32 32.20
CA LYS A 158 -21.98 -17.60 32.10
C LYS A 158 -21.66 -18.44 30.86
N ASP A 159 -22.47 -19.44 30.58
CA ASP A 159 -22.27 -20.33 29.44
C ASP A 159 -22.40 -19.57 28.11
N VAL A 160 -23.45 -18.75 27.96
CA VAL A 160 -23.62 -17.95 26.74
C VAL A 160 -22.55 -16.88 26.58
N LEU A 161 -22.06 -16.29 27.69
CA LEU A 161 -20.94 -15.35 27.68
C LEU A 161 -19.68 -16.03 27.15
N LYS A 162 -19.37 -17.23 27.67
CA LYS A 162 -18.22 -18.02 27.25
C LYS A 162 -18.32 -18.42 25.78
N GLU A 163 -19.51 -18.82 25.32
CA GLU A 163 -19.75 -19.15 23.92
C GLU A 163 -19.53 -17.93 23.01
N ALA A 164 -20.08 -16.76 23.37
CA ALA A 164 -19.89 -15.54 22.60
C ALA A 164 -18.41 -15.15 22.51
N MET A 165 -17.67 -15.23 23.62
CA MET A 165 -16.23 -14.93 23.67
C MET A 165 -15.38 -15.91 22.85
N ALA A 166 -15.82 -17.15 22.70
CA ALA A 166 -15.14 -18.16 21.88
C ALA A 166 -15.28 -17.91 20.37
N LYS A 167 -16.21 -17.03 19.94
CA LYS A 167 -16.38 -16.72 18.52
C LYS A 167 -15.20 -15.89 18.00
N PRO A 168 -14.62 -16.27 16.84
CA PRO A 168 -13.49 -15.55 16.26
C PRO A 168 -13.91 -14.15 15.83
N LEU A 169 -12.97 -13.21 15.88
CA LEU A 169 -13.20 -11.88 15.33
C LEU A 169 -13.30 -11.96 13.80
N PRO A 170 -14.17 -11.16 13.17
CA PRO A 170 -14.29 -11.11 11.71
C PRO A 170 -13.01 -10.59 11.04
N ILE A 171 -12.16 -9.86 11.78
CA ILE A 171 -10.85 -9.42 11.35
C ILE A 171 -9.83 -9.91 12.37
N GLN A 172 -8.93 -10.79 11.95
CA GLN A 172 -7.77 -11.19 12.73
C GLN A 172 -6.68 -10.13 12.55
N TYR A 173 -6.18 -9.60 13.66
CA TYR A 173 -5.08 -8.63 13.68
C TYR A 173 -3.73 -9.35 13.68
#